data_AF-A0A3D3F2C2-F1
#
_entry.id   AF-A0A3D3F2C2-F1
#
_cell.length_a   1.000
_cell.length_b   1.000
_cell.length_c   1.000
_cell.angle_alpha   90.00
_cell.angle_beta   90.00
_cell.angle_gamma   90.00
#
_symmetry.space_group_name_H-M   'P 1'
#
loop_
_entity.id
_entity.type
_entity.pdbx_description
1 polymer ?
#
loop_
_entity_poly.entity_id
_entity_poly.type
_entity_poly.pdbx_seq_one_letter_code
_entity_poly.pdbx_strand_id
1 'polypeptide(L)' 'LITYVTDRAGHDLRYAIDSSKITHELGWHPSVAFEEGIENTVRWYLENQEWLDRITGGEYQKYYEKMYG' A
#
# COMPACT_ATOMS: atom_id res chain seq x y z
N LEU A 1 6.65 11.37 -14.15
CA LEU A 1 7.98 10.79 -14.48
C LEU A 1 8.16 9.55 -13.63
N ILE A 2 8.68 8.45 -14.19
CA ILE A 2 8.99 7.22 -13.43
C ILE A 2 10.50 7.18 -13.22
N THR A 3 10.93 6.98 -11.99
CA THR A 3 12.34 6.77 -11.64
C THR A 3 12.51 5.33 -11.21
N TYR A 4 13.39 4.60 -11.90
CA TYR A 4 13.76 3.24 -11.50
C TYR A 4 14.91 3.31 -10.49
N VAL A 5 14.80 2.53 -9.43
CA VAL A 5 15.81 2.39 -8.37
C VAL A 5 16.22 0.93 -8.25
N THR A 6 17.29 0.68 -7.49
CA THR A 6 17.76 -0.68 -7.22
C THR A 6 16.66 -1.52 -6.59
N ASP A 7 16.48 -2.74 -7.07
CA ASP A 7 15.47 -3.67 -6.56
C ASP A 7 15.83 -4.17 -5.15
N ARG A 8 14.82 -4.63 -4.40
CA ARG A 8 14.99 -5.16 -3.04
C ARG A 8 15.69 -6.52 -3.08
N ALA A 9 16.70 -6.72 -2.25
CA ALA A 9 17.28 -8.05 -2.06
C ALA A 9 16.19 -9.03 -1.56
N GLY A 10 15.98 -10.14 -2.28
CA GLY A 10 14.91 -11.10 -1.97
C GLY A 10 13.51 -10.60 -2.32
N HIS A 11 13.34 -9.89 -3.44
CA HIS A 11 12.03 -9.53 -3.94
C HIS A 11 11.32 -10.76 -4.54
N ASP A 12 10.32 -11.30 -3.84
CA ASP A 12 9.42 -12.29 -4.43
C ASP A 12 8.57 -11.64 -5.52
N LEU A 13 8.64 -12.18 -6.73
CA LEU A 13 8.05 -11.54 -7.91
C LEU A 13 6.53 -11.73 -8.04
N ARG A 14 5.95 -12.67 -7.30
CA ARG A 14 4.53 -13.01 -7.43
C ARG A 14 3.92 -13.50 -6.13
N TYR A 15 2.92 -12.76 -5.66
CA TYR A 15 1.95 -13.25 -4.69
C TYR A 15 0.59 -13.38 -5.35
N ALA A 16 -0.09 -14.49 -5.08
CA ALA A 16 -1.45 -14.73 -5.52
C ALA A 16 -2.16 -15.61 -4.48
N ILE A 17 -3.39 -15.25 -4.13
CA ILE A 17 -4.22 -15.95 -3.17
C ILE A 17 -5.45 -16.50 -3.88
N ASP A 18 -5.77 -17.76 -3.63
CA ASP A 18 -7.06 -18.35 -3.98
C ASP A 18 -8.03 -18.19 -2.80
N SER A 19 -9.04 -17.33 -2.97
CA SER A 19 -10.06 -17.06 -1.96
C SER A 19 -11.28 -17.98 -2.09
N SER A 20 -11.24 -19.02 -2.93
CA SER A 20 -12.41 -19.88 -3.18
C SER A 20 -12.99 -20.47 -1.90
N LYS A 21 -12.15 -20.88 -0.93
CA LYS A 21 -12.65 -21.48 0.32
C LYS A 21 -13.58 -20.54 1.10
N ILE A 22 -13.15 -19.31 1.36
CA ILE A 22 -13.93 -18.34 2.14
C ILE A 22 -15.19 -17.89 1.39
N THR A 23 -15.11 -17.82 0.06
CA THR A 23 -16.26 -17.52 -0.79
C THR A 23 -17.32 -18.63 -0.72
N HIS A 24 -16.93 -19.90 -0.80
CA HIS A 24 -17.91 -21.00 -0.76
C HIS A 24 -18.45 -21.27 0.65
N GLU A 25 -17.59 -21.25 1.67
CA GLU A 25 -17.98 -21.64 3.03
C GLU A 25 -18.70 -20.52 3.78
N LEU A 26 -18.33 -19.27 3.54
CA LEU A 26 -18.85 -18.11 4.28
C LEU A 26 -19.59 -17.09 3.40
N GLY A 27 -19.65 -17.30 2.08
CA GLY A 27 -20.29 -16.35 1.16
C GLY A 27 -19.55 -15.01 1.06
N TRP A 28 -18.28 -14.95 1.49
CA TRP A 28 -17.53 -13.70 1.47
C TRP A 28 -17.08 -13.36 0.04
N HIS A 29 -17.28 -12.10 -0.32
CA HIS A 29 -16.77 -11.48 -1.53
C HIS A 29 -16.21 -10.10 -1.19
N PRO A 30 -15.15 -9.64 -1.89
CA PRO A 30 -14.70 -8.26 -1.76
C PRO A 30 -15.82 -7.31 -2.20
N SER A 31 -16.06 -6.28 -1.40
CA SER A 31 -17.08 -5.26 -1.71
C SER A 31 -16.55 -4.11 -2.55
N VAL A 32 -15.24 -4.06 -2.81
CA VAL A 32 -14.55 -2.95 -3.48
C VAL A 32 -13.56 -3.52 -4.50
N ALA A 33 -13.64 -3.03 -5.74
CA ALA A 33 -12.66 -3.35 -6.79
C ALA A 33 -11.37 -2.55 -6.60
N PHE A 34 -10.26 -2.97 -7.23
CA PHE A 34 -8.98 -2.31 -7.05
C PHE A 34 -9.01 -0.84 -7.49
N GLU A 35 -9.64 -0.55 -8.64
CA GLU A 35 -9.73 0.79 -9.23
C GLU A 35 -10.46 1.77 -8.30
N GLU A 36 -11.57 1.32 -7.70
CA GLU A 36 -12.31 2.10 -6.73
C GLU A 36 -11.53 2.27 -5.43
N GLY A 37 -10.94 1.18 -4.93
CA GLY A 37 -10.16 1.18 -3.71
C GLY A 37 -8.95 2.11 -3.76
N ILE A 38 -8.22 2.12 -4.88
CA ILE A 38 -7.05 2.99 -5.04
C ILE A 38 -7.45 4.46 -5.17
N GLU A 39 -8.56 4.78 -5.85
CA GLU A 39 -9.10 6.14 -5.90
C GLU A 39 -9.48 6.63 -4.50
N ASN A 40 -10.24 5.84 -3.76
CA ASN A 40 -10.66 6.16 -2.39
C ASN A 40 -9.46 6.33 -1.46
N THR A 41 -8.43 5.48 -1.62
CA THR A 41 -7.19 5.57 -0.83
C THR A 41 -6.49 6.90 -1.11
N VAL A 42 -6.26 7.26 -2.38
CA VAL A 42 -5.61 8.53 -2.74
C VAL A 42 -6.40 9.72 -2.19
N ARG A 43 -7.72 9.72 -2.35
CA ARG A 43 -8.60 10.76 -1.82
C ARG A 43 -8.48 10.90 -0.31
N TRP A 44 -8.49 9.77 0.42
CA TRP A 44 -8.33 9.78 1.86
C TRP A 44 -7.01 10.44 2.29
N TYR A 45 -5.89 10.13 1.63
CA TYR A 45 -4.61 10.78 1.94
C TYR A 45 -4.66 12.30 1.71
N LEU A 46 -5.28 12.76 0.61
CA LEU A 46 -5.44 14.19 0.31
C LEU A 46 -6.31 14.91 1.37
N GLU A 47 -7.33 14.24 1.89
CA GLU A 47 -8.24 14.81 2.89
C GLU A 47 -7.68 14.76 4.32
N ASN A 48 -6.66 13.93 4.59
CA ASN A 48 -6.13 13.66 5.93
C ASN A 48 -4.67 14.14 6.11
N GLN A 49 -4.36 15.35 5.63
CA GLN A 49 -2.98 15.90 5.67
C GLN A 49 -2.43 16.05 7.10
N GLU A 50 -3.24 16.50 8.07
CA GLU A 50 -2.79 16.62 9.46
C GLU A 50 -2.33 15.27 10.04
N TRP A 51 -3.06 14.20 9.72
CA TRP A 51 -2.67 12.85 10.11
C TRP A 51 -1.35 12.45 9.45
N LEU A 52 -1.22 12.72 8.15
CA LEU A 52 -0.03 12.40 7.38
C LEU A 52 1.21 13.09 7.95
N ASP A 53 1.15 14.41 8.16
CA ASP A 53 2.24 15.22 8.69
C ASP A 53 2.74 14.70 10.04
N ARG A 54 1.80 14.27 10.90
CA ARG A 54 2.12 13.73 12.23
C ARG A 54 2.90 12.42 12.14
N ILE A 55 2.61 11.56 11.17
CA ILE A 55 3.25 10.24 11.05
C ILE A 55 4.53 10.25 10.20
N THR A 56 4.70 11.25 9.33
CA THR A 56 5.87 11.34 8.44
C THR A 56 7.02 12.20 8.99
N GLY A 57 6.97 12.60 10.26
CA GLY A 57 8.05 13.35 10.92
C GLY A 57 9.16 12.49 11.53
N GLY A 58 10.16 13.14 12.12
CA GLY A 58 11.15 12.54 13.03
C GLY A 58 11.81 11.24 12.53
N GLU A 59 11.51 10.13 13.21
CA GLU A 59 12.10 8.81 12.91
C GLU A 59 11.75 8.30 11.50
N TYR A 60 10.58 8.66 10.96
CA TYR A 60 10.23 8.28 9.59
C TYR A 60 11.18 8.89 8.57
N GLN A 61 11.52 10.18 8.73
CA GLN A 61 12.49 10.86 7.86
C GLN A 61 13.89 10.27 7.99
N LYS A 62 14.34 9.98 9.21
CA LYS A 62 15.65 9.34 9.46
C LYS A 62 15.74 7.96 8.79
N TYR A 63 14.68 7.17 8.86
CA TYR A 63 14.62 5.89 8.16
C TYR A 63 14.68 6.08 6.65
N TYR A 64 13.95 7.05 6.11
CA TYR A 64 13.90 7.29 4.66
C TYR A 64 15.27 7.70 4.12
N GLU A 65 15.97 8.60 4.80
CA GLU A 65 17.35 8.99 4.46
C GLU A 65 18.31 7.79 4.49
N LYS A 66 18.23 6.94 5.53
CA LYS A 66 19.09 5.76 5.64
C LYS A 66 18.89 4.77 4.49
N MET A 67 17.65 4.64 4.00
CA MET A 67 17.28 3.63 3.00
C MET A 67 17.39 4.14 1.56
N TYR A 68 17.18 5.44 1.34
CA TYR A 68 17.00 6.02 0.01
C TYR A 68 17.79 7.32 -0.23
N GLY A 69 18.43 7.90 0.78
CA GLY A 69 19.31 9.08 0.67
C GLY A 69 20.68 8.76 0.07
#